data_AF-A0A1V9FS84-F1
#
_entry.id   AF-A0A1V9FS84-F1
#
_cell.length_a   1.000
_cell.length_b   1.000
_cell.length_c   1.000
_cell.angle_alpha   90.00
_cell.angle_beta   90.00
_cell.angle_gamma   90.00
#
_symmetry.space_group_name_H-M   'P 1'
#
loop_
_entity.id
_entity.type
_entity.pdbx_description
1 polymer ?
#
loop_
_entity_poly.entity_id
_entity_poly.type
_entity_poly.pdbx_seq_one_letter_code
_entity_poly.pdbx_strand_id
1 'polypeptide(L)'
;MDKKCNALLQIIILQILVTVIFGCQSAVTESASKPVEPQKEVDSENKTAAKKIEPKKEVDNGDESELNDILADFMEMNDKPYLHDTLLMIDKDSFIVSIKHLQIYEDTIVVPKKYVEMYKLESFSTFAFKTSVTIKKNGKVIMQRNILKDDFQQYLDPSLKSYAVLLYPYVVTRQGHIEIHHSISIPLTDVGIGVSTTIDKNGNVEFMRN
;
A
#
# COMPACT_ATOMS: atom_id res chain seq x y z
N MET A 1 -25.22 -6.54 62.02
CA MET A 1 -24.38 -6.20 60.85
C MET A 1 -23.19 -7.16 60.80
N ASP A 2 -23.40 -8.47 60.83
CA ASP A 2 -23.95 -9.39 59.83
C ASP A 2 -22.86 -10.03 58.98
N LYS A 3 -21.97 -10.75 59.68
CA LYS A 3 -20.94 -11.64 59.09
C LYS A 3 -21.53 -12.65 58.09
N LYS A 4 -22.83 -12.96 58.20
CA LYS A 4 -23.56 -13.81 57.26
C LYS A 4 -23.73 -13.19 55.86
N CYS A 5 -23.79 -11.86 55.76
CA CYS A 5 -23.97 -11.18 54.47
C CYS A 5 -22.68 -11.23 53.62
N ASN A 6 -21.52 -11.15 54.27
CA ASN A 6 -20.22 -11.19 53.58
C ASN A 6 -19.89 -12.60 53.05
N ALA A 7 -20.30 -13.65 53.76
CA ALA A 7 -20.13 -15.03 53.30
C ALA A 7 -20.97 -15.34 52.06
N LEU A 8 -22.20 -14.80 51.98
CA LEU A 8 -23.07 -15.00 50.82
C LEU A 8 -22.52 -14.32 49.56
N LEU A 9 -21.96 -13.11 49.71
CA LEU A 9 -21.39 -12.34 48.61
C LEU A 9 -20.14 -13.02 48.02
N GLN A 10 -19.28 -13.59 48.87
CA GLN A 10 -18.10 -14.33 48.45
C GLN A 10 -18.44 -15.58 47.62
N ILE A 11 -19.50 -16.32 47.99
CA ILE A 11 -19.95 -17.52 47.26
C ILE A 11 -20.49 -17.15 45.87
N ILE A 12 -21.22 -16.03 45.75
CA ILE A 12 -21.77 -15.57 44.46
C ILE A 12 -20.64 -15.15 43.51
N ILE A 13 -19.63 -14.42 44.01
CA ILE A 13 -18.46 -14.01 43.21
C ILE A 13 -17.69 -15.23 42.69
N LEU A 14 -17.55 -16.28 43.51
CA LEU A 14 -16.85 -17.50 43.12
C LEU A 14 -17.59 -18.28 42.02
N GLN A 15 -18.93 -18.33 42.04
CA GLN A 15 -19.71 -19.01 40.99
C GLN A 15 -19.68 -18.27 39.64
N ILE A 16 -19.66 -16.94 39.65
CA ILE A 16 -19.51 -16.13 38.43
C ILE A 16 -18.12 -16.36 37.83
N LEU A 17 -17.07 -16.47 38.65
CA LEU A 17 -15.70 -16.71 38.16
C LEU A 17 -15.55 -18.09 37.50
N VAL A 18 -16.21 -19.14 38.03
CA VAL A 18 -16.13 -20.51 37.49
C VAL A 18 -16.86 -20.65 36.15
N THR A 19 -17.96 -19.93 35.94
CA THR A 19 -18.76 -20.05 34.69
C THR A 19 -18.09 -19.38 33.49
N VAL A 20 -17.21 -18.39 33.70
CA VAL A 20 -16.48 -17.71 32.60
C VAL A 20 -15.34 -18.56 32.02
N ILE A 21 -14.79 -19.52 32.78
CA ILE A 21 -13.62 -20.31 32.34
C ILE A 21 -14.01 -21.50 31.45
N PHE A 22 -15.25 -21.99 31.54
CA PHE A 22 -15.71 -23.17 30.78
C PHE A 22 -16.49 -22.83 29.49
N GLY A 23 -16.59 -21.55 29.11
CA GLY A 23 -17.50 -21.07 28.07
C GLY A 23 -16.97 -20.92 26.64
N CYS A 24 -15.89 -21.59 26.24
CA CYS A 24 -15.41 -21.54 24.85
C CYS A 24 -14.80 -22.88 24.38
N GLN A 25 -15.66 -23.81 23.97
CA GLN A 25 -15.31 -24.82 22.97
C GLN A 25 -16.30 -24.69 21.82
N SER A 26 -15.98 -23.82 20.86
CA SER A 26 -16.69 -23.80 19.58
C SER A 26 -16.16 -24.94 18.72
N ALA A 27 -17.09 -25.80 18.30
CA ALA A 27 -16.87 -26.93 17.42
C ALA A 27 -16.23 -26.48 16.09
N VAL A 28 -15.07 -27.07 15.78
CA VAL A 28 -14.53 -27.07 14.42
C VAL A 28 -15.31 -28.12 13.64
N THR A 29 -16.23 -27.67 12.78
CA THR A 29 -16.91 -28.53 11.81
C THR A 29 -15.99 -28.72 10.61
N GLU A 30 -15.37 -29.89 10.55
CA GLU A 30 -14.58 -30.36 9.42
C GLU A 30 -15.53 -30.74 8.26
N SER A 31 -15.73 -29.81 7.33
CA SER A 31 -16.50 -30.07 6.11
C SER A 31 -15.58 -30.66 5.04
N ALA A 32 -15.67 -31.98 4.86
CA ALA A 32 -15.03 -32.72 3.79
C ALA A 32 -15.46 -32.20 2.41
N SER A 33 -14.57 -31.47 1.74
CA SER A 33 -14.70 -31.14 0.32
C SER A 33 -14.11 -32.25 -0.54
N LYS A 34 -14.90 -32.68 -1.54
CA LYS A 34 -14.60 -33.74 -2.51
C LYS A 34 -13.30 -33.49 -3.30
N PRO A 35 -12.67 -34.54 -3.84
CA PRO A 35 -11.52 -34.40 -4.73
C PRO A 35 -11.97 -33.75 -6.05
N VAL A 36 -11.36 -32.62 -6.40
CA VAL A 36 -11.53 -31.96 -7.69
C VAL A 36 -10.59 -32.62 -8.71
N GLU A 37 -11.17 -32.98 -9.84
CA GLU A 37 -10.56 -33.61 -11.00
C GLU A 37 -9.52 -32.66 -11.67
N PRO A 38 -8.40 -33.17 -12.24
CA PRO A 38 -7.37 -32.33 -12.83
C PRO A 38 -7.87 -31.73 -14.15
N GLN A 39 -8.11 -30.43 -14.17
CA GLN A 39 -8.33 -29.70 -15.42
C GLN A 39 -6.99 -29.46 -16.12
N LYS A 40 -6.95 -29.87 -17.39
CA LYS A 40 -5.83 -29.70 -18.31
C LYS A 40 -5.43 -28.23 -18.46
N GLU A 41 -4.15 -27.96 -18.22
CA GLU A 41 -3.45 -26.77 -18.70
C GLU A 41 -3.58 -26.68 -20.23
N VAL A 42 -4.15 -25.57 -20.69
CA VAL A 42 -4.00 -25.10 -22.06
C VAL A 42 -3.01 -23.95 -21.99
N ASP A 43 -1.75 -24.27 -22.28
CA ASP A 43 -0.68 -23.30 -22.44
C ASP A 43 -1.00 -22.41 -23.64
N SER A 44 -1.52 -21.22 -23.36
CA SER A 44 -1.53 -20.11 -24.32
C SER A 44 -0.29 -19.28 -24.09
N GLU A 45 0.82 -19.72 -24.69
CA GLU A 45 1.98 -18.88 -24.89
C GLU A 45 1.60 -17.73 -25.84
N ASN A 46 1.30 -16.57 -25.29
CA ASN A 46 1.40 -15.32 -26.02
C ASN A 46 2.31 -14.36 -25.25
N LYS A 47 3.60 -14.74 -25.18
CA LYS A 47 4.69 -13.86 -24.77
C LYS A 47 4.87 -12.79 -25.84
N THR A 48 4.13 -11.70 -25.71
CA THR A 48 4.45 -10.46 -26.41
C THR A 48 5.63 -9.84 -25.67
N ALA A 49 6.83 -10.16 -26.15
CA ALA A 49 8.07 -9.58 -25.64
C ALA A 49 8.00 -8.05 -25.78
N ALA A 50 7.91 -7.35 -24.64
CA ALA A 50 8.06 -5.91 -24.58
C ALA A 50 9.44 -5.57 -25.15
N LYS A 51 9.44 -4.99 -26.35
CA LYS A 51 10.65 -4.55 -27.05
C LYS A 51 11.25 -3.40 -26.25
N LYS A 52 12.33 -3.69 -25.51
CA LYS A 52 13.17 -2.68 -24.85
C LYS A 52 13.66 -1.70 -25.92
N ILE A 53 13.11 -0.50 -25.92
CA ILE A 53 13.54 0.58 -26.83
C ILE A 53 14.85 1.10 -26.27
N GLU A 54 15.96 0.78 -26.94
CA GLU A 54 17.24 1.40 -26.63
C GLU A 54 17.31 2.80 -27.25
N PRO A 55 17.68 3.83 -26.47
CA PRO A 55 17.81 5.18 -26.99
C PRO A 55 18.99 5.26 -27.97
N LYS A 56 18.73 5.75 -29.19
CA LYS A 56 19.76 6.07 -30.18
C LYS A 56 20.59 7.25 -29.66
N LYS A 57 21.90 7.05 -29.53
CA LYS A 57 22.87 8.10 -29.23
C LYS A 57 23.13 8.95 -30.47
N GLU A 58 22.64 10.18 -30.48
CA GLU A 58 23.13 11.24 -31.38
C GLU A 58 23.38 12.53 -30.59
N VAL A 59 24.68 12.87 -30.49
CA VAL A 59 25.31 14.21 -30.49
C VAL A 59 24.74 15.34 -29.61
N ASP A 60 25.32 15.44 -28.42
CA ASP A 60 25.81 16.63 -27.68
C ASP A 60 25.12 17.98 -27.94
N ASN A 61 24.07 18.26 -27.16
CA ASN A 61 23.68 19.60 -26.71
C ASN A 61 23.38 19.48 -25.20
N GLY A 62 23.89 20.39 -24.37
CA GLY A 62 23.86 20.30 -22.90
C GLY A 62 22.48 20.02 -22.27
N ASP A 63 21.38 20.38 -22.94
CA ASP A 63 20.01 20.13 -22.48
C ASP A 63 19.59 18.64 -22.58
N GLU A 64 20.23 17.85 -23.45
CA GLU A 64 19.94 16.42 -23.56
C GLU A 64 20.51 15.62 -22.39
N SER A 65 21.54 16.12 -21.71
CA SER A 65 22.09 15.46 -20.52
C SER A 65 21.06 15.43 -19.39
N GLU A 66 20.45 16.57 -19.08
CA GLU A 66 19.49 16.69 -17.97
C GLU A 66 18.23 15.86 -18.19
N LEU A 67 17.70 15.84 -19.42
CA LEU A 67 16.53 15.02 -19.76
C LEU A 67 16.82 13.52 -19.64
N ASN A 68 18.02 13.10 -20.04
CA ASN A 68 18.46 11.71 -19.89
C ASN A 68 18.66 11.34 -18.42
N ASP A 69 19.16 12.26 -17.60
CA ASP A 69 19.32 12.06 -16.15
C ASP A 69 17.96 11.88 -15.47
N ILE A 70 16.97 12.73 -15.78
CA ILE A 70 15.59 12.59 -15.26
C ILE A 70 14.98 11.23 -15.65
N LEU A 71 15.19 10.80 -16.89
CA LEU A 71 14.69 9.52 -17.37
C LEU A 71 15.38 8.36 -16.65
N ALA A 72 16.70 8.44 -16.44
CA ALA A 72 17.48 7.45 -15.74
C ALA A 72 17.06 7.34 -14.26
N ASP A 73 16.89 8.47 -13.58
CA ASP A 73 16.42 8.53 -12.19
C ASP A 73 15.05 7.88 -12.03
N PHE A 74 14.13 8.16 -12.97
CA PHE A 74 12.81 7.52 -12.95
C PHE A 74 12.90 6.00 -13.19
N MET A 75 13.80 5.56 -14.06
CA MET A 75 14.02 4.13 -14.30
C MET A 75 14.65 3.42 -13.10
N GLU A 76 15.59 4.07 -12.40
CA GLU A 76 16.21 3.51 -11.20
C GLU A 76 15.16 3.28 -10.09
N MET A 77 14.17 4.17 -9.97
CA MET A 77 13.07 4.01 -9.02
C MET A 77 12.24 2.75 -9.29
N ASN A 78 12.15 2.29 -10.53
CA ASN A 78 11.44 1.04 -10.86
C ASN A 78 12.21 -0.17 -10.30
N ASP A 79 13.54 -0.17 -10.39
CA ASP A 79 14.34 -1.36 -10.08
C ASP A 79 14.53 -1.62 -8.58
N LYS A 80 14.38 -0.60 -7.73
CA LYS A 80 14.65 -0.71 -6.29
C LYS A 80 13.38 -0.50 -5.46
N PRO A 81 12.99 -1.46 -4.61
CA PRO A 81 11.89 -1.25 -3.70
C PRO A 81 12.26 -0.15 -2.68
N TYR A 82 11.36 0.80 -2.48
CA TYR A 82 11.51 1.77 -1.39
C TYR A 82 11.07 1.12 -0.08
N LEU A 83 11.98 1.10 0.90
CA LEU A 83 11.75 0.54 2.23
C LEU A 83 11.91 1.64 3.27
N HIS A 84 10.92 1.77 4.15
CA HIS A 84 10.96 2.75 5.24
C HIS A 84 10.33 2.18 6.50
N ASP A 85 11.15 1.98 7.53
CA ASP A 85 10.72 1.58 8.86
C ASP A 85 10.92 2.77 9.82
N THR A 86 9.88 3.13 10.55
CA THR A 86 9.94 4.22 11.54
C THR A 86 9.27 3.82 12.85
N LEU A 87 9.85 4.28 13.96
CA LEU A 87 9.31 4.13 15.31
C LEU A 87 8.79 5.49 15.78
N LEU A 88 7.51 5.54 16.10
CA LEU A 88 6.79 6.74 16.51
C LEU A 88 6.26 6.55 17.94
N MET A 89 6.33 7.61 18.74
CA MET A 89 5.68 7.66 20.05
C MET A 89 4.46 8.56 19.94
N ILE A 90 3.26 8.01 20.12
CA ILE A 90 2.01 8.76 20.10
C ILE A 90 1.34 8.56 21.45
N ASP A 91 1.26 9.64 22.23
CA ASP A 91 0.90 9.63 23.65
C ASP A 91 1.79 8.70 24.49
N LYS A 92 1.26 7.55 24.90
CA LYS A 92 1.94 6.54 25.74
C LYS A 92 2.22 5.23 24.99
N ASP A 93 1.79 5.15 23.73
CA ASP A 93 1.89 3.96 22.91
C ASP A 93 3.05 4.10 21.92
N SER A 94 3.75 2.99 21.69
CA SER A 94 4.78 2.89 20.64
C SER A 94 4.16 2.35 19.35
N PHE A 95 4.50 2.97 18.24
CA PHE A 95 4.04 2.58 16.91
C PHE A 95 5.23 2.30 16.00
N ILE A 96 5.32 1.10 15.45
CA ILE A 96 6.27 0.77 14.38
C ILE A 96 5.48 0.80 13.07
N VAL A 97 5.90 1.66 12.15
CA VAL A 97 5.34 1.78 10.81
C VAL A 97 6.37 1.24 9.83
N SER A 98 6.02 0.17 9.15
CA SER A 98 6.84 -0.47 8.12
C SER A 98 6.20 -0.28 6.75
N ILE A 99 6.93 0.36 5.84
CA ILE A 99 6.52 0.62 4.47
C ILE A 99 7.43 -0.12 3.50
N LYS A 100 6.79 -0.79 2.55
CA LYS A 100 7.42 -1.34 1.36
C LYS A 100 6.67 -0.87 0.13
N HIS A 101 7.31 -0.05 -0.70
CA HIS A 101 6.75 0.49 -1.92
C HIS A 101 7.45 -0.12 -3.13
N LEU A 102 6.66 -0.69 -4.04
CA LEU A 102 7.16 -1.54 -5.12
C LEU A 102 6.27 -1.49 -6.36
N GLN A 103 6.89 -1.67 -7.51
CA GLN A 103 6.20 -1.76 -8.80
C GLN A 103 5.43 -3.09 -8.95
N ILE A 104 4.33 -3.05 -9.68
CA ILE A 104 3.47 -4.18 -10.02
C ILE A 104 3.75 -4.54 -11.48
N TYR A 105 4.64 -5.51 -11.71
CA TYR A 105 5.10 -5.89 -13.06
C TYR A 105 3.99 -6.34 -14.02
N GLU A 106 2.86 -6.79 -13.50
CA GLU A 106 1.70 -7.24 -14.29
C GLU A 106 0.81 -6.08 -14.77
N ASP A 107 1.02 -4.87 -14.24
CA ASP A 107 0.19 -3.69 -14.51
C ASP A 107 1.04 -2.60 -15.18
N THR A 108 1.02 -2.58 -16.51
CA THR A 108 1.77 -1.61 -17.33
C THR A 108 0.90 -0.41 -17.67
N ILE A 109 1.43 0.78 -17.44
CA ILE A 109 0.81 2.06 -17.80
C ILE A 109 1.57 2.65 -18.98
N VAL A 110 0.83 3.00 -20.03
CA VAL A 110 1.39 3.66 -21.23
C VAL A 110 0.96 5.11 -21.25
N VAL A 111 1.92 6.00 -21.04
CA VAL A 111 1.76 7.44 -21.07
C VAL A 111 1.84 7.93 -22.53
N PRO A 112 0.82 8.62 -23.06
CA PRO A 112 0.80 9.07 -24.44
C PRO A 112 1.72 10.27 -24.69
N LYS A 113 2.13 10.45 -25.96
CA LYS A 113 2.99 11.55 -26.47
C LYS A 113 2.73 12.91 -25.84
N LYS A 114 1.46 13.31 -25.72
CA LYS A 114 1.06 14.64 -25.21
C LYS A 114 1.61 14.99 -23.82
N TYR A 115 2.07 14.01 -23.05
CA TYR A 115 2.71 14.22 -21.74
C TYR A 115 4.24 14.13 -21.78
N VAL A 116 4.81 13.46 -22.78
CA VAL A 116 6.24 13.10 -22.82
C VAL A 116 6.97 13.65 -24.04
N GLU A 117 6.30 14.47 -24.85
CA GLU A 117 6.86 15.07 -26.05
C GLU A 117 8.08 15.95 -25.78
N MET A 118 8.14 16.60 -24.60
CA MET A 118 9.29 17.40 -24.17
C MET A 118 10.57 16.56 -24.01
N TYR A 119 10.43 15.25 -23.80
CA TYR A 119 11.53 14.28 -23.76
C TYR A 119 11.81 13.65 -25.13
N LYS A 120 11.22 14.17 -26.22
CA LYS A 120 11.30 13.62 -27.59
C LYS A 120 10.79 12.17 -27.67
N LEU A 121 9.84 11.79 -26.81
CA LEU A 121 9.24 10.46 -26.77
C LEU A 121 7.85 10.45 -27.44
N GLU A 122 7.53 9.39 -28.19
CA GLU A 122 6.18 9.15 -28.73
C GLU A 122 5.23 8.55 -27.68
N SER A 123 5.79 7.85 -26.70
CA SER A 123 5.09 7.28 -25.56
C SER A 123 6.10 6.88 -24.50
N PHE A 124 5.65 6.72 -23.27
CA PHE A 124 6.46 6.21 -22.18
C PHE A 124 5.72 5.09 -21.45
N SER A 125 6.39 3.95 -21.26
CA SER A 125 5.82 2.81 -20.55
C SER A 125 6.43 2.69 -19.17
N THR A 126 5.59 2.52 -18.16
CA THR A 126 5.99 2.25 -16.78
C THR A 126 5.06 1.22 -16.15
N PHE A 127 5.26 0.92 -14.87
CA PHE A 127 4.44 0.01 -14.10
C PHE A 127 3.61 0.76 -13.06
N ALA A 128 2.47 0.19 -12.68
CA ALA A 128 1.74 0.65 -11.51
C ALA A 128 2.54 0.35 -10.24
N PHE A 129 2.24 1.06 -9.16
CA PHE A 129 2.92 0.90 -7.88
C PHE A 129 1.93 0.57 -6.77
N LYS A 130 2.41 -0.17 -5.76
CA LYS A 130 1.70 -0.40 -4.50
C LYS A 130 2.58 -0.06 -3.32
N THR A 131 1.93 0.41 -2.25
CA THR A 131 2.57 0.62 -0.95
C THR A 131 2.01 -0.38 0.04
N SER A 132 2.80 -1.38 0.41
CA SER A 132 2.47 -2.29 1.51
C SER A 132 2.84 -1.64 2.84
N VAL A 133 1.88 -1.53 3.75
CA VAL A 133 2.04 -0.89 5.05
C VAL A 133 1.70 -1.90 6.14
N THR A 134 2.56 -1.98 7.16
CA THR A 134 2.29 -2.69 8.41
C THR A 134 2.48 -1.74 9.58
N ILE A 135 1.48 -1.64 10.46
CA ILE A 135 1.56 -0.83 11.68
C ILE A 135 1.40 -1.73 12.89
N LYS A 136 2.38 -1.66 13.78
CA LYS A 136 2.35 -2.34 15.08
C LYS A 136 2.21 -1.33 16.20
N LYS A 137 1.27 -1.53 17.11
CA LYS A 137 1.08 -0.77 18.34
C LYS A 137 1.53 -1.62 19.53
N ASN A 138 2.50 -1.15 20.31
CA ASN A 138 3.07 -1.88 21.45
C ASN A 138 3.43 -3.33 21.10
N GLY A 139 4.03 -3.52 19.93
CA GLY A 139 4.44 -4.84 19.40
C GLY A 139 3.32 -5.65 18.71
N LYS A 140 2.05 -5.27 18.84
CA LYS A 140 0.92 -5.97 18.19
C LYS A 140 0.55 -5.31 16.87
N VAL A 141 0.41 -6.08 15.79
CA VAL A 141 -0.09 -5.58 14.49
C VAL A 141 -1.53 -5.07 14.67
N ILE A 142 -1.77 -3.80 14.35
CA ILE A 142 -3.10 -3.18 14.33
C ILE A 142 -3.61 -2.93 12.90
N MET A 143 -2.70 -2.86 11.93
CA MET A 143 -3.05 -2.68 10.52
C MET A 143 -2.00 -3.35 9.63
N GLN A 144 -2.48 -4.04 8.60
CA GLN A 144 -1.65 -4.53 7.49
C GLN A 144 -2.46 -4.39 6.20
N ARG A 145 -2.02 -3.51 5.29
CA ARG A 145 -2.78 -3.17 4.08
C ARG A 145 -1.86 -2.81 2.91
N ASN A 146 -2.34 -3.05 1.69
CA ASN A 146 -1.77 -2.48 0.48
C ASN A 146 -2.55 -1.22 0.10
N ILE A 147 -1.85 -0.12 -0.13
CA ILE A 147 -2.39 1.12 -0.68
C ILE A 147 -2.07 1.13 -2.18
N LEU A 148 -3.10 1.32 -2.99
CA LEU A 148 -3.06 1.39 -4.45
C LEU A 148 -3.58 2.75 -4.92
N LYS A 149 -3.27 3.13 -6.17
CA LYS A 149 -3.92 4.28 -6.83
C LYS A 149 -5.45 4.15 -6.78
N ASP A 150 -5.95 2.92 -6.84
CA ASP A 150 -7.38 2.63 -6.86
C ASP A 150 -8.12 2.98 -5.55
N ASP A 151 -7.41 3.04 -4.42
CA ASP A 151 -8.00 3.50 -3.15
C ASP A 151 -8.41 4.99 -3.21
N PHE A 152 -7.94 5.75 -4.20
CA PHE A 152 -8.18 7.19 -4.37
C PHE A 152 -9.09 7.54 -5.55
N GLN A 153 -9.74 6.56 -6.21
CA GLN A 153 -10.46 6.72 -7.49
C GLN A 153 -11.49 7.86 -7.53
N GLN A 154 -12.15 8.12 -6.39
CA GLN A 154 -13.13 9.19 -6.27
C GLN A 154 -12.54 10.60 -6.44
N TYR A 155 -11.23 10.75 -6.23
CA TYR A 155 -10.50 12.02 -6.33
C TYR A 155 -9.82 12.21 -7.69
N LEU A 156 -9.80 11.19 -8.55
CA LEU A 156 -9.03 11.20 -9.79
C LEU A 156 -9.89 11.63 -10.98
N ASP A 157 -9.38 12.61 -11.74
CA ASP A 157 -9.90 12.94 -13.07
C ASP A 157 -9.57 11.83 -14.09
N PRO A 158 -10.19 11.83 -15.28
CA PRO A 158 -9.97 10.79 -16.29
C PRO A 158 -8.50 10.61 -16.70
N SER A 159 -7.71 11.69 -16.75
CA SER A 159 -6.30 11.62 -17.12
C SER A 159 -5.48 10.91 -16.04
N LEU A 160 -5.70 11.26 -14.77
CA LEU A 160 -5.01 10.62 -13.65
C LEU A 160 -5.45 9.16 -13.46
N LYS A 161 -6.73 8.85 -13.74
CA LYS A 161 -7.21 7.46 -13.74
C LYS A 161 -6.45 6.58 -14.72
N SER A 162 -6.22 7.09 -15.93
CA SER A 162 -5.64 6.32 -17.03
C SER A 162 -4.11 6.29 -17.05
N TYR A 163 -3.44 7.37 -16.64
CA TYR A 163 -2.00 7.55 -16.91
C TYR A 163 -1.13 7.80 -15.69
N ALA A 164 -1.72 8.04 -14.51
CA ALA A 164 -0.94 8.33 -13.31
C ALA A 164 -0.52 7.06 -12.56
N VAL A 165 0.57 7.20 -11.81
CA VAL A 165 1.12 6.19 -10.89
C VAL A 165 1.15 6.73 -9.47
N LEU A 166 1.14 5.83 -8.49
CA LEU A 166 1.26 6.17 -7.07
C LEU A 166 2.75 6.27 -6.70
N LEU A 167 3.27 7.46 -6.40
CA LEU A 167 4.69 7.72 -6.19
C LEU A 167 4.99 8.33 -4.82
N TYR A 168 6.27 8.24 -4.46
CA TYR A 168 6.91 8.98 -3.38
C TYR A 168 6.17 8.89 -2.03
N PRO A 169 6.00 7.68 -1.47
CA PRO A 169 5.44 7.55 -0.14
C PRO A 169 6.32 8.23 0.89
N TYR A 170 5.73 9.01 1.80
CA TYR A 170 6.41 9.46 3.01
C TYR A 170 5.45 9.46 4.21
N VAL A 171 6.02 9.25 5.40
CA VAL A 171 5.26 9.15 6.65
C VAL A 171 5.43 10.43 7.45
N VAL A 172 4.32 10.96 7.93
CA VAL A 172 4.30 12.02 8.94
C VAL A 172 3.35 11.63 10.07
N THR A 173 3.42 12.38 11.16
CA THR A 173 2.44 12.29 12.25
C THR A 173 1.79 13.64 12.46
N ARG A 174 0.46 13.63 12.60
CA ARG A 174 -0.31 14.86 12.79
C ARG A 174 -1.48 14.58 13.71
N GLN A 175 -1.60 15.38 14.77
CA GLN A 175 -2.73 15.30 15.72
C GLN A 175 -3.00 13.88 16.26
N GLY A 176 -1.94 13.09 16.47
CA GLY A 176 -2.05 11.71 16.96
C GLY A 176 -2.49 10.68 15.92
N HIS A 177 -2.52 11.04 14.63
CA HIS A 177 -2.69 10.15 13.50
C HIS A 177 -1.36 9.93 12.79
N ILE A 178 -1.23 8.77 12.16
CA ILE A 178 -0.15 8.46 11.24
C ILE A 178 -0.67 8.77 9.84
N GLU A 179 -0.02 9.67 9.13
CA GLU A 179 -0.39 10.03 7.75
C GLU A 179 0.69 9.51 6.81
N ILE A 180 0.26 8.78 5.78
CA ILE A 180 1.13 8.33 4.68
C ILE A 180 0.72 9.11 3.45
N HIS A 181 1.59 9.99 3.00
CA HIS A 181 1.35 10.81 1.82
C HIS A 181 1.92 10.16 0.58
N HIS A 182 1.25 10.39 -0.54
CA HIS A 182 1.71 9.99 -1.86
C HIS A 182 1.47 11.12 -2.87
N SER A 183 2.16 11.05 -3.99
CA SER A 183 1.79 11.74 -5.22
C SER A 183 1.09 10.76 -6.15
N ILE A 184 -0.08 11.11 -6.69
CA ILE A 184 -0.65 10.43 -7.87
C ILE A 184 -0.38 11.33 -9.06
N SER A 185 0.66 11.01 -9.83
CA SER A 185 1.15 11.86 -10.92
C SER A 185 1.42 11.06 -12.19
N ILE A 186 1.29 11.73 -13.34
CA ILE A 186 1.65 11.16 -14.63
C ILE A 186 3.19 11.16 -14.71
N PRO A 187 3.83 10.00 -14.98
CA PRO A 187 5.27 9.90 -15.08
C PRO A 187 5.89 10.96 -16.00
N LEU A 188 7.06 11.47 -15.61
CA LEU A 188 7.81 12.49 -16.36
C LEU A 188 7.03 13.81 -16.56
N THR A 189 6.07 14.13 -15.69
CA THR A 189 5.35 15.40 -15.73
C THR A 189 5.16 15.99 -14.34
N ASP A 190 4.77 17.26 -14.29
CA ASP A 190 4.27 17.94 -13.09
C ASP A 190 2.75 17.79 -12.89
N VAL A 191 2.08 17.00 -13.75
CA VAL A 191 0.64 16.77 -13.68
C VAL A 191 0.34 15.68 -12.66
N GLY A 192 -0.19 16.09 -11.51
CA GLY A 192 -0.59 15.17 -10.45
C GLY A 192 -1.35 15.82 -9.32
N ILE A 193 -1.67 15.01 -8.31
CA ILE A 193 -2.27 15.46 -7.05
C ILE A 193 -1.58 14.81 -5.86
N GLY A 194 -1.53 15.53 -4.75
CA GLY A 194 -1.18 14.96 -3.45
C GLY A 194 -2.38 14.22 -2.86
N VAL A 195 -2.13 13.03 -2.33
CA VAL A 195 -3.13 12.27 -1.57
C VAL A 195 -2.54 11.78 -0.26
N SER A 196 -3.39 11.43 0.70
CA SER A 196 -2.97 10.93 2.00
C SER A 196 -3.84 9.77 2.46
N THR A 197 -3.19 8.84 3.14
CA THR A 197 -3.83 7.76 3.89
C THR A 197 -3.65 8.07 5.36
N THR A 198 -4.75 8.37 6.05
CA THR A 198 -4.76 8.68 7.48
C THR A 198 -5.08 7.41 8.25
N ILE A 199 -4.23 7.07 9.23
CA ILE A 199 -4.42 5.92 10.11
C ILE A 199 -4.54 6.40 11.56
N ASP A 200 -5.64 6.00 12.20
CA ASP A 200 -5.87 6.27 13.61
C ASP A 200 -5.13 5.30 14.55
N LYS A 201 -5.21 5.55 15.85
CA LYS A 201 -4.53 4.74 16.89
C LYS A 201 -5.05 3.30 17.00
N ASN A 202 -6.16 2.99 16.35
CA ASN A 202 -6.80 1.68 16.34
C ASN A 202 -6.57 0.93 15.03
N GLY A 203 -5.93 1.56 14.04
CA GLY A 203 -5.67 0.99 12.73
C GLY A 203 -6.79 1.23 11.71
N ASN A 204 -7.76 2.09 12.01
CA ASN A 204 -8.77 2.49 11.03
C ASN A 204 -8.12 3.39 9.98
N VAL A 205 -8.54 3.23 8.73
CA VAL A 205 -7.91 3.86 7.56
C VAL A 205 -8.91 4.74 6.83
N GLU A 206 -8.49 5.96 6.50
CA GLU A 206 -9.22 6.91 5.65
C GLU A 206 -8.32 7.40 4.50
N PHE A 207 -8.91 7.58 3.30
CA PHE A 207 -8.22 8.06 2.11
C PHE A 207 -8.71 9.45 1.73
N MET A 208 -7.78 10.39 1.59
CA MET A 208 -8.06 11.80 1.39
C MET A 208 -7.25 12.39 0.25
N ARG A 209 -7.79 13.45 -0.37
CA ARG A 209 -7.04 14.35 -1.25
C ARG A 209 -6.47 15.49 -0.41
N ASN A 210 -5.18 15.80 -0.60
CA ASN A 210 -4.50 16.92 0.07
C ASN A 210 -4.81 18.26 -0.60
#